data_AF-A0A800BV28-F1
#
_entry.id   AF-A0A800BV28-F1
#
_cell.length_a   1.000
_cell.length_b   1.000
_cell.length_c   1.000
_cell.angle_alpha   90.00
_cell.angle_beta   90.00
_cell.angle_gamma   90.00
#
_symmetry.space_group_name_H-M   'P 1'
#
loop_
_entity.id
_entity.type
_entity.pdbx_description
1 polymer ?
#
loop_
_entity_poly.entity_id
_entity_poly.type
_entity_poly.pdbx_seq_one_letter_code
_entity_poly.pdbx_strand_id
1 'polypeptide(L)'
;MKVKIKIVNQGREAELELEAKAKGKEGTKLLLFEALSARGYRLMSSCGGEGSCGMCRVKVLEGLKESKDEYFGPLSEDLRKEGWVLACQLPVESDLVIQLDEKLVERWPGEEEEVEEVEPGLEELSPLGMKLRRALPGFNCSGDVCGYPSCALYAEALARGEASPEGCVPGGEPVRAALEEILEAEREREVFISGLLEGIADKVELERRADRRIYLRVERESLLPVAKHLLLTKGGRLVTVSGVDKPESEEGEIEILYHISFDREGLLASLRTVLPRASPQVKSIASFLPAAEFIEREIRELLGVEFLGHPRPERLLKAEDIPDEVYPLRKDFKPEELALKPKPKPEPERRRS
;
A
#
# COMPACT_ATOMS: atom_id res chain seq x y z
N MET A 1 -38.33 -17.41 -16.23
CA MET A 1 -39.09 -16.45 -17.07
C MET A 1 -38.08 -15.45 -17.62
N LYS A 2 -38.30 -14.88 -18.80
CA LYS A 2 -37.51 -13.75 -19.29
C LYS A 2 -38.29 -12.48 -18.93
N VAL A 3 -37.60 -11.45 -18.46
CA VAL A 3 -38.18 -10.12 -18.17
C VAL A 3 -37.58 -9.11 -19.14
N LYS A 4 -38.41 -8.22 -19.67
CA LYS A 4 -38.04 -7.18 -20.62
C LYS A 4 -38.16 -5.80 -19.98
N ILE A 5 -37.08 -5.03 -20.01
CA ILE A 5 -37.10 -3.63 -19.60
C ILE A 5 -36.91 -2.77 -20.85
N LYS A 6 -37.93 -1.98 -21.20
CA LYS A 6 -37.86 -1.00 -22.28
C LYS A 6 -37.54 0.37 -21.69
N ILE A 7 -36.43 0.97 -22.11
CA ILE A 7 -36.02 2.32 -21.73
C ILE A 7 -36.44 3.28 -22.84
N VAL A 8 -37.21 4.31 -22.47
CA VAL A 8 -37.74 5.34 -23.37
C VAL A 8 -37.30 6.71 -22.87
N ASN A 9 -36.18 7.21 -23.39
CA ASN A 9 -35.68 8.55 -23.15
C ASN A 9 -35.78 9.38 -24.44
N GLN A 10 -35.81 10.71 -24.35
CA GLN A 10 -36.06 11.56 -25.52
C GLN A 10 -34.95 11.39 -26.57
N GLY A 11 -35.21 10.57 -27.60
CA GLY A 11 -34.26 10.26 -28.68
C GLY A 11 -33.39 9.00 -28.48
N ARG A 12 -33.58 8.22 -27.40
CA ARG A 12 -32.85 6.96 -27.15
C ARG A 12 -33.81 5.88 -26.66
N GLU A 13 -34.05 4.85 -27.47
CA GLU A 13 -34.80 3.65 -27.09
C GLU A 13 -33.85 2.47 -26.93
N ALA A 14 -33.98 1.73 -25.82
CA ALA A 14 -33.21 0.50 -25.59
C ALA A 14 -34.11 -0.58 -24.96
N GLU A 15 -33.86 -1.83 -25.32
CA GLU A 15 -34.56 -2.99 -24.76
C GLU A 15 -33.55 -3.91 -24.07
N LEU A 16 -33.80 -4.19 -22.78
CA LEU A 16 -32.97 -5.07 -21.97
C LEU A 16 -33.72 -6.37 -21.70
N GLU A 17 -33.25 -7.48 -22.27
CA GLU A 17 -33.73 -8.81 -21.90
C GLU A 17 -32.93 -9.36 -20.72
N LEU A 18 -33.62 -9.78 -19.65
CA LEU A 18 -33.06 -10.34 -18.42
C LEU A 18 -33.63 -11.72 -18.12
N GLU A 19 -32.85 -12.58 -17.48
CA GLU A 19 -33.33 -13.88 -16.99
C GLU A 19 -33.89 -13.74 -15.56
N ALA A 20 -35.15 -14.13 -15.33
CA ALA A 20 -35.86 -13.97 -14.05
C ALA A 20 -35.31 -14.80 -12.87
N LYS A 21 -34.17 -15.49 -13.04
CA LYS A 21 -33.43 -16.18 -11.96
C LYS A 21 -32.04 -15.58 -11.72
N ALA A 22 -31.72 -14.44 -12.33
CA ALA A 22 -30.53 -13.70 -11.99
C ALA A 22 -30.63 -13.27 -10.51
N LYS A 23 -29.79 -13.88 -9.67
CA LYS A 23 -29.61 -13.47 -8.28
C LYS A 23 -28.85 -12.14 -8.30
N GLY A 24 -29.31 -11.16 -7.51
CA GLY A 24 -28.51 -9.97 -7.21
C GLY A 24 -27.20 -10.36 -6.52
N LYS A 25 -26.29 -9.39 -6.29
CA LYS A 25 -25.12 -9.65 -5.44
C LYS A 25 -25.67 -10.15 -4.08
N GLU A 26 -25.38 -11.40 -3.71
CA GLU A 26 -25.81 -12.08 -2.47
C GLU A 26 -27.13 -12.89 -2.48
N GLY A 27 -27.71 -13.24 -3.63
CA GLY A 27 -28.83 -14.20 -3.67
C GLY A 27 -30.21 -13.59 -3.36
N THR A 28 -30.28 -12.27 -3.28
CA THR A 28 -31.47 -11.43 -3.19
C THR A 28 -32.14 -11.22 -4.56
N LYS A 29 -33.34 -10.61 -4.56
CA LYS A 29 -34.08 -10.27 -5.79
C LYS A 29 -33.30 -9.22 -6.59
N LEU A 30 -33.19 -9.39 -7.90
CA LEU A 30 -32.53 -8.44 -8.80
C LEU A 30 -33.28 -7.09 -8.78
N LEU A 31 -32.56 -6.02 -8.45
CA LEU A 31 -33.11 -4.67 -8.42
C LEU A 31 -32.90 -3.97 -9.77
N LEU A 32 -33.76 -3.00 -10.08
CA LEU A 32 -33.71 -2.26 -11.34
C LEU A 32 -32.38 -1.52 -11.51
N PHE A 33 -31.83 -0.98 -10.43
CA PHE A 33 -30.52 -0.32 -10.42
C PHE A 33 -29.39 -1.27 -10.84
N GLU A 34 -29.39 -2.51 -10.36
CA GLU A 34 -28.40 -3.52 -10.71
C GLU A 34 -28.55 -3.94 -12.19
N ALA A 35 -29.80 -4.12 -12.64
CA ALA A 35 -30.12 -4.46 -14.02
C ALA A 35 -29.65 -3.41 -15.02
N LEU A 36 -29.82 -2.13 -14.69
CA LEU A 36 -29.35 -0.99 -15.48
C LEU A 36 -27.82 -0.90 -15.48
N SER A 37 -27.20 -1.03 -14.30
CA SER A 37 -25.74 -0.97 -14.13
C SER A 37 -25.03 -2.07 -14.92
N ALA A 38 -25.56 -3.30 -14.91
CA ALA A 38 -25.02 -4.44 -15.66
C ALA A 38 -25.02 -4.23 -17.19
N ARG A 39 -25.78 -3.25 -17.67
CA ARG A 39 -25.91 -2.89 -19.09
C ARG A 39 -25.31 -1.54 -19.42
N GLY A 40 -24.51 -0.98 -18.51
CA GLY A 40 -23.75 0.24 -18.73
C GLY A 40 -24.50 1.54 -18.47
N TYR A 41 -25.74 1.49 -17.97
CA TYR A 41 -26.44 2.67 -17.48
C TYR A 41 -26.03 2.92 -16.03
N ARG A 42 -25.26 3.99 -15.77
CA ARG A 42 -24.87 4.36 -14.41
C ARG A 42 -25.77 5.48 -13.91
N LEU A 43 -26.55 5.21 -12.86
CA LEU A 43 -27.38 6.21 -12.17
C LEU A 43 -26.65 6.72 -10.93
N MET A 44 -26.79 8.00 -10.64
CA MET A 44 -26.21 8.63 -9.46
C MET A 44 -26.79 8.01 -8.18
N SER A 45 -25.92 7.68 -7.22
CA SER A 45 -26.30 7.14 -5.92
C SER A 45 -25.29 7.52 -4.85
N SER A 46 -25.67 8.39 -3.92
CA SER A 46 -24.81 8.80 -2.80
C SER A 46 -25.04 7.98 -1.52
N CYS A 47 -26.12 7.21 -1.45
CA CYS A 47 -26.48 6.42 -0.26
C CYS A 47 -26.15 4.92 -0.36
N GLY A 48 -25.40 4.50 -1.38
CA GLY A 48 -25.01 3.09 -1.54
C GLY A 48 -26.17 2.10 -1.76
N GLY A 49 -27.39 2.59 -2.06
CA GLY A 49 -28.56 1.74 -2.31
C GLY A 49 -29.59 1.69 -1.18
N GLU A 50 -29.37 2.38 -0.05
CA GLU A 50 -30.31 2.43 1.09
C GLU A 50 -31.64 3.15 0.78
N GLY A 51 -31.76 3.82 -0.36
CA GLY A 51 -32.98 4.53 -0.77
C GLY A 51 -33.21 5.88 -0.10
N SER A 52 -32.23 6.41 0.64
CA SER A 52 -32.34 7.65 1.41
C SER A 52 -31.98 8.93 0.64
N CYS A 53 -31.25 8.84 -0.49
CA CYS A 53 -30.79 10.02 -1.24
C CYS A 53 -31.72 10.50 -2.37
N GLY A 54 -32.59 9.62 -2.90
CA GLY A 54 -33.49 9.95 -4.01
C GLY A 54 -32.85 10.10 -5.40
N MET A 55 -31.53 9.90 -5.54
CA MET A 55 -30.78 10.14 -6.78
C MET A 55 -30.94 9.02 -7.82
N CYS A 56 -31.24 7.79 -7.38
CA CYS A 56 -31.45 6.64 -8.27
C CYS A 56 -32.84 6.64 -8.95
N ARG A 57 -33.50 7.80 -9.06
CA ARG A 57 -34.91 7.88 -9.47
C ARG A 57 -35.09 7.63 -10.97
N VAL A 58 -36.14 6.91 -11.29
CA VAL A 58 -36.58 6.55 -12.63
C VAL A 58 -38.09 6.67 -12.70
N LYS A 59 -38.61 7.03 -13.87
CA LYS A 59 -40.05 7.14 -14.09
C LYS A 59 -40.55 5.85 -14.70
N VAL A 60 -41.51 5.18 -14.06
CA VAL A 60 -42.13 3.97 -14.63
C VAL A 60 -43.35 4.40 -15.43
N LEU A 61 -43.33 4.11 -16.73
CA LEU A 61 -44.42 4.40 -17.65
C LEU A 61 -45.44 3.26 -17.67
N GLU A 62 -44.98 2.01 -17.69
CA GLU A 62 -45.85 0.82 -17.72
C GLU A 62 -45.21 -0.35 -16.95
N GLY A 63 -46.04 -1.28 -16.46
CA GLY A 63 -45.59 -2.58 -15.91
C GLY A 63 -45.38 -2.64 -14.39
N LEU A 64 -45.63 -1.56 -13.65
CA LEU A 64 -45.59 -1.58 -12.18
C LEU A 64 -46.82 -2.33 -11.62
N LYS A 65 -46.60 -3.54 -11.08
CA LYS A 65 -47.69 -4.38 -10.53
C LYS A 65 -48.22 -3.89 -9.17
N GLU A 66 -47.33 -3.46 -8.29
CA GLU A 66 -47.67 -2.98 -6.94
C GLU A 66 -46.88 -1.70 -6.66
N SER A 67 -47.56 -0.70 -6.09
CA SER A 67 -46.93 0.53 -5.62
C SER A 67 -46.71 0.43 -4.11
N LYS A 68 -45.45 0.28 -3.67
CA LYS A 68 -45.07 0.19 -2.25
C LYS A 68 -44.32 1.43 -1.82
N ASP A 69 -44.57 1.88 -0.58
CA ASP A 69 -43.94 3.09 -0.03
C ASP A 69 -42.40 3.04 -0.06
N GLU A 70 -41.83 1.83 0.08
CA GLU A 70 -40.39 1.54 0.01
C GLU A 70 -39.77 2.00 -1.32
N TYR A 71 -40.53 2.04 -2.42
CA TYR A 71 -40.03 2.42 -3.73
C TYR A 71 -39.82 3.93 -3.89
N PHE A 72 -40.31 4.74 -2.95
CA PHE A 72 -40.33 6.19 -3.10
C PHE A 72 -39.30 6.92 -2.23
N GLY A 73 -38.83 6.34 -1.13
CA GLY A 73 -37.85 6.97 -0.23
C GLY A 73 -38.17 8.47 0.04
N PRO A 74 -37.23 9.40 -0.20
CA PRO A 74 -37.44 10.84 0.03
C PRO A 74 -38.16 11.58 -1.12
N LEU A 75 -38.70 10.89 -2.14
CA LEU A 75 -39.36 11.56 -3.28
C LEU A 75 -40.62 12.31 -2.82
N SER A 76 -40.79 13.54 -3.34
CA SER A 76 -41.97 14.39 -3.08
C SER A 76 -43.24 13.78 -3.65
N GLU A 77 -44.41 14.12 -3.07
CA GLU A 77 -45.70 13.61 -3.54
C GLU A 77 -45.98 13.88 -5.02
N ASP A 78 -45.52 15.02 -5.54
CA ASP A 78 -45.68 15.38 -6.95
C ASP A 78 -44.91 14.42 -7.86
N LEU A 79 -43.68 14.10 -7.50
CA LEU A 79 -42.87 13.11 -8.23
C LEU A 79 -43.49 11.71 -8.12
N ARG A 80 -44.06 11.34 -6.97
CA ARG A 80 -44.77 10.06 -6.80
C ARG A 80 -45.99 9.97 -7.72
N LYS A 81 -46.80 11.04 -7.81
CA LYS A 81 -47.97 11.12 -8.70
C LYS A 81 -47.61 11.06 -10.17
N GLU A 82 -46.45 11.59 -10.54
CA GLU A 82 -45.89 11.49 -11.88
C GLU A 82 -45.36 10.09 -12.23
N GLY A 83 -45.24 9.18 -11.26
CA GLY A 83 -44.74 7.82 -11.48
C GLY A 83 -43.24 7.64 -11.30
N TRP A 84 -42.57 8.56 -10.60
CA TRP A 84 -41.16 8.42 -10.23
C TRP A 84 -40.97 7.46 -9.05
N VAL A 85 -40.04 6.53 -9.19
CA VAL A 85 -39.66 5.52 -8.18
C VAL A 85 -38.14 5.41 -8.12
N LEU A 86 -37.62 4.80 -7.07
CA LEU A 86 -36.19 4.55 -6.87
C LEU A 86 -35.79 3.22 -7.50
N ALA A 87 -34.93 3.26 -8.53
CA ALA A 87 -34.42 2.05 -9.18
C ALA A 87 -33.69 1.13 -8.20
N CYS A 88 -33.07 1.70 -7.16
CA CYS A 88 -32.35 0.98 -6.12
C CYS A 88 -33.24 0.28 -5.09
N GLN A 89 -34.56 0.50 -5.14
CA GLN A 89 -35.54 -0.16 -4.26
C GLN A 89 -36.56 -0.99 -5.04
N LEU A 90 -36.58 -0.89 -6.38
CA LEU A 90 -37.56 -1.57 -7.22
C LEU A 90 -37.04 -2.94 -7.69
N PRO A 91 -37.65 -4.06 -7.28
CA PRO A 91 -37.31 -5.39 -7.79
C PRO A 91 -37.88 -5.61 -9.21
N VAL A 92 -37.10 -6.27 -10.07
CA VAL A 92 -37.48 -6.57 -11.45
C VAL A 92 -38.21 -7.93 -11.52
N GLU A 93 -39.52 -7.91 -11.32
CA GLU A 93 -40.38 -9.12 -11.30
C GLU A 93 -41.28 -9.28 -12.54
N SER A 94 -41.42 -8.23 -13.35
CA SER A 94 -42.21 -8.20 -14.58
C SER A 94 -41.64 -7.23 -15.59
N ASP A 95 -42.17 -7.29 -16.82
CA ASP A 95 -41.76 -6.37 -17.87
C ASP A 95 -42.09 -4.93 -17.47
N LEU A 96 -41.14 -4.02 -17.71
CA LEU A 96 -41.23 -2.61 -17.32
C LEU A 96 -40.92 -1.72 -18.51
N VAL A 97 -41.69 -0.65 -18.66
CA VAL A 97 -41.35 0.47 -19.54
C VAL A 97 -40.97 1.64 -18.66
N ILE A 98 -39.73 2.13 -18.78
CA ILE A 98 -39.17 3.14 -17.90
C ILE A 98 -38.55 4.30 -18.68
N GLN A 99 -38.49 5.46 -18.05
CA GLN A 99 -37.78 6.64 -18.50
C GLN A 99 -36.77 7.04 -17.43
N LEU A 100 -35.49 7.18 -17.80
CA LEU A 100 -34.43 7.60 -16.88
C LEU A 100 -34.45 9.13 -16.72
N ASP A 101 -34.11 9.64 -15.53
CA ASP A 101 -33.85 11.07 -15.35
C ASP A 101 -32.48 11.40 -15.93
N GLU A 102 -32.45 12.02 -17.10
CA GLU A 102 -31.21 12.31 -17.84
C GLU A 102 -30.18 13.10 -17.01
N LYS A 103 -30.63 13.93 -16.06
CA LYS A 103 -29.75 14.71 -15.18
C LYS A 103 -29.06 13.86 -14.11
N LEU A 104 -29.56 12.66 -13.86
CA LEU A 104 -29.08 11.74 -12.83
C LEU A 104 -28.45 10.48 -13.43
N VAL A 105 -28.42 10.38 -14.75
CA VAL A 105 -27.62 9.37 -15.47
C VAL A 105 -26.19 9.90 -15.54
N GLU A 106 -25.29 9.29 -14.76
CA GLU A 106 -23.85 9.59 -14.79
C GLU A 106 -23.19 9.09 -16.08
N ARG A 107 -23.70 8.00 -16.66
CA ARG A 107 -23.12 7.38 -17.86
C ARG A 107 -24.16 6.65 -18.69
N TRP A 108 -24.05 6.79 -20.01
CA TRP A 108 -24.81 6.00 -20.98
C TRP A 108 -23.95 4.86 -21.56
N PRO A 109 -24.56 3.70 -21.90
CA PRO A 109 -23.83 2.62 -22.55
C PRO A 109 -23.32 3.03 -23.94
N GLY A 110 -22.07 2.67 -24.24
CA GLY A 110 -21.41 2.97 -25.52
C GLY A 110 -20.56 4.24 -25.53
N GLU A 111 -20.54 5.01 -24.43
CA GLU A 111 -19.49 6.02 -24.21
C GLU A 111 -18.19 5.29 -23.87
N GLU A 112 -17.23 5.25 -24.82
CA GLU A 112 -15.92 4.64 -24.66
C GLU A 112 -15.12 5.32 -23.54
N GLU A 113 -14.32 4.51 -22.85
CA GLU A 113 -13.39 4.96 -21.81
C GLU A 113 -12.24 5.76 -22.44
N GLU A 114 -12.22 7.07 -22.24
CA GLU A 114 -10.96 7.70 -21.87
C GLU A 114 -10.78 7.40 -20.37
N VAL A 115 -10.01 6.34 -20.07
CA VAL A 115 -9.43 6.21 -18.73
C VAL A 115 -8.31 7.24 -18.64
N GLU A 116 -8.67 8.48 -18.33
CA GLU A 116 -7.72 9.41 -17.73
C GLU A 116 -8.49 10.53 -17.02
N GLU A 117 -8.53 10.43 -15.70
CA GLU A 117 -8.34 11.57 -14.80
C GLU A 117 -8.02 10.96 -13.42
N VAL A 118 -6.76 10.57 -13.24
CA VAL A 118 -6.16 10.61 -11.89
C VAL A 118 -6.34 12.05 -11.42
N GLU A 119 -6.92 12.30 -10.24
CA GLU A 119 -7.14 13.69 -9.79
C GLU A 119 -5.82 14.48 -9.96
N PRO A 120 -5.86 15.70 -10.53
CA PRO A 120 -4.66 16.52 -10.67
C PRO A 120 -3.91 16.60 -9.33
N GLY A 121 -2.67 16.13 -9.32
CA GLY A 121 -1.76 16.15 -8.15
C GLY A 121 -1.64 14.85 -7.35
N LEU A 122 -2.40 13.78 -7.64
CA LEU A 122 -2.30 12.51 -6.91
C LEU A 122 -0.95 11.78 -7.13
N GLU A 123 -0.33 11.96 -8.30
CA GLU A 123 0.99 11.43 -8.65
C GLU A 123 2.15 12.23 -8.01
N GLU A 124 1.89 13.45 -7.55
CA GLU A 124 2.89 14.37 -6.99
C GLU A 124 2.92 14.37 -5.45
N LEU A 125 2.05 13.61 -4.81
CA LEU A 125 1.95 13.60 -3.35
C LEU A 125 3.18 12.95 -2.72
N SER A 126 3.72 13.62 -1.70
CA SER A 126 4.65 13.02 -0.76
C SER A 126 4.00 11.83 -0.02
N PRO A 127 4.79 10.90 0.57
CA PRO A 127 4.23 9.81 1.37
C PRO A 127 3.29 10.30 2.49
N LEU A 128 3.65 11.40 3.14
CA LEU A 128 2.80 12.07 4.13
C LEU A 128 1.55 12.68 3.49
N GLY A 129 1.69 13.36 2.34
CA GLY A 129 0.59 13.91 1.56
C GLY A 129 -0.43 12.84 1.15
N MET A 130 0.03 11.67 0.70
CA MET A 130 -0.86 10.54 0.40
C MET A 130 -1.63 10.05 1.62
N LYS A 131 -0.97 10.02 2.78
CA LYS A 131 -1.57 9.59 4.06
C LYS A 131 -2.66 10.56 4.51
N LEU A 132 -2.37 11.86 4.45
CA LEU A 132 -3.32 12.94 4.74
C LEU A 132 -4.48 12.93 3.74
N ARG A 133 -4.22 12.72 2.44
CA ARG A 133 -5.24 12.63 1.39
C ARG A 133 -6.25 11.50 1.65
N ARG A 134 -5.81 10.38 2.23
CA ARG A 134 -6.68 9.26 2.60
C ARG A 134 -7.58 9.57 3.81
N ALA A 135 -7.16 10.48 4.69
CA ALA A 135 -7.96 10.94 5.82
C ALA A 135 -8.98 12.01 5.40
N LEU A 136 -8.75 12.70 4.28
CA LEU A 136 -9.69 13.68 3.74
C LEU A 136 -10.89 13.02 3.06
N PRO A 137 -12.08 13.65 3.12
CA PRO A 137 -13.32 13.07 2.61
C PRO A 137 -13.39 12.97 1.08
N GLY A 138 -12.51 13.64 0.35
CA GLY A 138 -12.50 13.62 -1.12
C GLY A 138 -13.69 14.32 -1.76
N PHE A 139 -14.32 15.29 -1.07
CA PHE A 139 -15.39 16.07 -1.66
C PHE A 139 -14.87 16.98 -2.79
N ASN A 140 -15.59 17.04 -3.90
CA ASN A 140 -15.31 17.92 -5.03
C ASN A 140 -15.79 19.35 -4.76
N CYS A 141 -15.36 19.93 -3.64
CA CYS A 141 -15.71 21.30 -3.23
C CYS A 141 -14.87 22.39 -3.95
N SER A 142 -14.02 22.00 -4.90
CA SER A 142 -13.15 22.88 -5.71
C SER A 142 -12.29 23.88 -4.93
N GLY A 143 -12.12 23.67 -3.62
CA GLY A 143 -11.36 24.55 -2.74
C GLY A 143 -12.12 25.72 -2.13
N ASP A 144 -13.43 25.82 -2.29
CA ASP A 144 -14.24 26.94 -1.75
C ASP A 144 -14.20 27.06 -0.22
N VAL A 145 -13.75 26.01 0.47
CA VAL A 145 -13.66 25.97 1.93
C VAL A 145 -12.22 26.14 2.42
N CYS A 146 -11.32 25.25 2.00
CA CYS A 146 -9.95 25.21 2.51
C CYS A 146 -8.97 26.08 1.71
N GLY A 147 -9.40 26.64 0.57
CA GLY A 147 -8.56 27.43 -0.33
C GLY A 147 -7.70 26.61 -1.29
N TYR A 148 -7.84 25.28 -1.33
CA TYR A 148 -7.06 24.39 -2.18
C TYR A 148 -7.93 23.67 -3.21
N PRO A 149 -7.57 23.68 -4.51
CA PRO A 149 -8.44 23.18 -5.59
C PRO A 149 -8.89 21.71 -5.45
N SER A 150 -8.12 20.90 -4.73
CA SER A 150 -8.45 19.49 -4.47
C SER A 150 -8.00 19.06 -3.08
N CYS A 151 -8.60 17.98 -2.58
CA CYS A 151 -8.14 17.33 -1.35
C CYS A 151 -6.68 16.86 -1.46
N ALA A 152 -6.19 16.50 -2.66
CA ALA A 152 -4.80 16.11 -2.89
C ALA A 152 -3.85 17.29 -2.65
N LEU A 153 -4.13 18.44 -3.26
CA LEU A 153 -3.31 19.64 -3.08
C LEU A 153 -3.37 20.17 -1.64
N TYR A 154 -4.53 20.10 -1.00
CA TYR A 154 -4.65 20.43 0.42
C TYR A 154 -3.82 19.50 1.31
N ALA A 155 -3.87 18.19 1.05
CA ALA A 155 -3.09 17.21 1.79
C ALA A 155 -1.57 17.41 1.65
N GLU A 156 -1.10 17.75 0.44
CA GLU A 156 0.30 18.07 0.22
C GLU A 156 0.71 19.38 0.89
N ALA A 157 -0.15 20.41 0.87
CA ALA A 157 0.10 21.66 1.59
C ALA A 157 0.15 21.44 3.11
N LEU A 158 -0.70 20.57 3.67
CA LEU A 158 -0.62 20.12 5.05
C LEU A 158 0.71 19.41 5.34
N ALA A 159 1.14 18.52 4.44
CA ALA A 159 2.41 17.81 4.57
C ALA A 159 3.63 18.75 4.57
N ARG A 160 3.55 19.87 3.86
CA ARG A 160 4.58 20.92 3.81
C ARG A 160 4.50 21.92 4.96
N GLY A 161 3.44 21.86 5.79
CA GLY A 161 3.18 22.83 6.84
C GLY A 161 2.68 24.19 6.35
N GLU A 162 2.18 24.25 5.11
CA GLU A 162 1.64 25.47 4.48
C GLU A 162 0.15 25.68 4.78
N ALA A 163 -0.54 24.63 5.25
CA ALA A 163 -1.96 24.62 5.53
C ALA A 163 -2.28 24.20 6.97
N SER A 164 -3.48 24.57 7.46
CA SER A 164 -4.00 24.16 8.78
C SER A 164 -4.99 23.00 8.64
N PRO A 165 -4.97 21.97 9.52
CA PRO A 165 -5.96 20.89 9.57
C PRO A 165 -7.41 21.35 9.77
N GLU A 166 -7.61 22.58 10.26
CA GLU A 166 -8.93 23.17 10.51
C GLU A 166 -9.69 23.53 9.22
N GLY A 167 -9.00 23.56 8.06
CA GLY A 167 -9.58 23.98 6.79
C GLY A 167 -10.66 23.04 6.23
N CYS A 168 -10.74 21.78 6.68
CA CYS A 168 -11.72 20.81 6.18
C CYS A 168 -13.09 20.93 6.88
N VAL A 169 -13.83 22.02 6.65
CA VAL A 169 -15.18 22.18 7.22
C VAL A 169 -16.15 21.04 6.87
N PRO A 170 -16.20 20.53 5.62
CA PRO A 170 -17.05 19.38 5.28
C PRO A 170 -16.70 18.09 6.05
N GLY A 171 -15.42 17.90 6.38
CA GLY A 171 -14.94 16.75 7.15
C GLY A 171 -15.23 16.88 8.65
N GLY A 172 -15.37 18.10 9.14
CA GLY A 172 -15.68 18.40 10.53
C GLY A 172 -14.62 17.87 11.51
N GLU A 173 -15.04 17.73 12.78
CA GLU A 173 -14.17 17.29 13.87
C GLU A 173 -13.49 15.93 13.64
N PRO A 174 -14.15 14.89 13.09
CA PRO A 174 -13.51 13.59 12.90
C PRO A 174 -12.32 13.64 11.94
N VAL A 175 -12.46 14.37 10.82
CA VAL A 175 -11.37 14.53 9.84
C VAL A 175 -10.25 15.37 10.42
N ARG A 176 -10.60 16.46 11.11
CA ARG A 176 -9.62 17.32 11.79
C ARG A 176 -8.75 16.50 12.76
N ALA A 177 -9.38 15.74 13.66
CA ALA A 177 -8.67 14.92 14.65
C ALA A 177 -7.75 13.89 13.97
N ALA A 178 -8.20 13.25 12.89
CA ALA A 178 -7.38 12.30 12.14
C ALA A 178 -6.17 12.97 11.46
N LEU A 179 -6.34 14.17 10.89
CA LEU A 179 -5.24 14.94 10.29
C LEU A 179 -4.21 15.36 11.36
N GLU A 180 -4.68 15.86 12.51
CA GLU A 180 -3.83 16.26 13.63
C GLU A 180 -3.04 15.07 14.18
N GLU A 181 -3.67 13.90 14.34
CA GLU A 181 -2.99 12.67 14.76
C GLU A 181 -1.89 12.26 13.79
N ILE A 182 -2.15 12.31 12.48
CA ILE A 182 -1.15 11.97 11.45
C ILE A 182 0.03 12.94 11.48
N LEU A 183 -0.24 14.25 11.58
CA LEU A 183 0.80 15.28 11.60
C LEU A 183 1.65 15.22 12.87
N GLU A 184 1.03 15.02 14.05
CA GLU A 184 1.78 14.90 15.31
C GLU A 184 2.65 13.64 15.31
N ALA A 185 2.12 12.50 14.85
CA ALA A 185 2.89 11.27 14.74
C ALA A 185 4.08 11.38 13.77
N GLU A 186 3.97 12.21 12.72
CA GLU A 186 5.09 12.47 11.81
C GLU A 186 6.12 13.42 12.43
N ARG A 187 5.66 14.45 13.14
CA ARG A 187 6.53 15.39 13.88
C ARG A 187 7.34 14.70 14.95
N GLU A 188 6.72 13.86 15.78
CA GLU A 188 7.41 13.06 16.80
C GLU A 188 8.50 12.17 16.16
N ARG A 189 8.19 11.58 15.00
CA ARG A 189 9.14 10.75 14.26
C ARG A 189 10.33 11.56 13.75
N GLU A 190 10.10 12.73 13.15
CA GLU A 190 11.18 13.58 12.65
C GLU A 190 12.08 14.10 13.79
N VAL A 191 11.50 14.42 14.94
CA VAL A 191 12.27 14.74 16.16
C VAL A 191 13.12 13.54 16.60
N PHE A 192 12.54 12.34 16.59
CA PHE A 192 13.26 11.13 16.95
C PHE A 192 14.41 10.83 15.97
N ILE A 193 14.17 10.89 14.66
CA ILE A 193 15.20 10.69 13.63
C ILE A 193 16.32 11.73 13.80
N SER A 194 15.98 13.00 14.00
CA SER A 194 16.97 14.05 14.27
C SER A 194 17.79 13.71 15.53
N GLY A 195 17.13 13.21 16.57
CA GLY A 195 17.76 12.71 17.79
C GLY A 195 18.69 11.51 17.54
N LEU A 196 18.37 10.59 16.63
CA LEU A 196 19.25 9.47 16.26
C LEU A 196 20.55 9.94 15.61
N LEU A 197 20.51 11.06 14.89
CA LEU A 197 21.65 11.61 14.15
C LEU A 197 22.58 12.48 15.01
N GLU A 198 22.14 12.83 16.22
CA GLU A 198 22.90 13.69 17.14
C GLU A 198 24.28 13.10 17.46
N GLY A 199 25.35 13.78 17.03
CA GLY A 199 26.74 13.36 17.24
C GLY A 199 27.27 12.35 16.20
N ILE A 200 26.46 11.98 15.20
CA ILE A 200 26.88 11.15 14.06
C ILE A 200 26.49 11.73 12.69
N ALA A 201 25.80 12.87 12.64
CA ALA A 201 25.27 13.46 11.41
C ALA A 201 26.34 13.76 10.34
N ASP A 202 27.59 14.01 10.73
CA ASP A 202 28.73 14.23 9.84
C ASP A 202 29.25 12.94 9.19
N LYS A 203 28.83 11.77 9.69
CA LYS A 203 29.32 10.44 9.28
C LYS A 203 28.28 9.63 8.53
N VAL A 204 27.04 10.08 8.51
CA VAL A 204 25.93 9.34 7.92
C VAL A 204 25.15 10.18 6.93
N GLU A 205 24.82 9.58 5.79
CA GLU A 205 23.89 10.12 4.83
C GLU A 205 22.51 9.47 5.05
N LEU A 206 21.51 10.27 5.40
CA LEU A 206 20.13 9.81 5.63
C LEU A 206 19.37 9.72 4.31
N GLU A 207 18.82 8.54 4.04
CA GLU A 207 17.92 8.29 2.93
C GLU A 207 16.57 7.79 3.45
N ARG A 208 15.48 8.51 3.13
CA ARG A 208 14.11 8.15 3.49
C ARG A 208 13.50 7.31 2.36
N ARG A 209 13.25 6.02 2.61
CA ARG A 209 12.65 5.10 1.62
C ARG A 209 11.15 4.89 1.83
N ALA A 210 10.67 4.97 3.06
CA ALA A 210 9.25 4.89 3.42
C ALA A 210 9.02 5.53 4.80
N ASP A 211 7.75 5.80 5.15
CA ASP A 211 7.33 6.41 6.43
C ASP A 211 8.03 5.84 7.67
N ARG A 212 8.19 4.51 7.72
CA ARG A 212 8.74 3.78 8.87
C ARG A 212 10.07 3.10 8.57
N ARG A 213 10.72 3.45 7.46
CA ARG A 213 11.99 2.84 7.05
C ARG A 213 12.97 3.88 6.52
N ILE A 214 14.07 4.03 7.24
CA ILE A 214 15.19 4.90 6.87
C ILE A 214 16.44 4.08 6.60
N TYR A 215 17.31 4.61 5.75
CA TYR A 215 18.63 4.08 5.46
C TYR A 215 19.65 5.12 5.92
N LEU A 216 20.65 4.66 6.66
CA LEU A 216 21.76 5.48 7.12
C LEU A 216 23.00 4.95 6.41
N ARG A 217 23.45 5.62 5.36
CA ARG A 217 24.67 5.22 4.66
C ARG A 217 25.87 5.72 5.44
N VAL A 218 26.83 4.83 5.69
CA VAL A 218 28.03 5.11 6.48
C VAL A 218 29.27 4.52 5.80
N GLU A 219 30.37 5.26 5.84
CA GLU A 219 31.68 4.75 5.45
C GLU A 219 32.13 3.61 6.38
N ARG A 220 32.81 2.60 5.81
CA ARG A 220 33.18 1.37 6.54
C ARG A 220 34.04 1.64 7.78
N GLU A 221 34.85 2.70 7.77
CA GLU A 221 35.70 3.12 8.89
C GLU A 221 34.88 3.65 10.07
N SER A 222 33.73 4.28 9.78
CA SER A 222 32.79 4.88 10.74
C SER A 222 31.66 3.93 11.15
N LEU A 223 31.55 2.74 10.54
CA LEU A 223 30.51 1.77 10.86
C LEU A 223 30.47 1.45 12.36
N LEU A 224 31.60 1.06 12.95
CA LEU A 224 31.65 0.61 14.35
C LEU A 224 31.19 1.68 15.35
N PRO A 225 31.70 2.94 15.32
CA PRO A 225 31.21 3.98 16.23
C PRO A 225 29.74 4.35 16.00
N VAL A 226 29.27 4.37 14.75
CA VAL A 226 27.85 4.67 14.45
C VAL A 226 26.93 3.54 14.93
N ALA A 227 27.31 2.27 14.70
CA ALA A 227 26.58 1.12 15.19
C ALA A 227 26.47 1.14 16.73
N LYS A 228 27.57 1.46 17.44
CA LYS A 228 27.54 1.63 18.90
C LYS A 228 26.58 2.74 19.33
N HIS A 229 26.59 3.88 18.65
CA HIS A 229 25.67 4.97 18.96
C HIS A 229 24.20 4.54 18.82
N LEU A 230 23.84 3.93 17.69
CA LEU A 230 22.46 3.51 17.43
C LEU A 230 22.00 2.39 18.38
N LEU A 231 22.84 1.39 18.61
CA LEU A 231 22.48 0.19 19.38
C LEU A 231 22.60 0.38 20.90
N LEU A 232 23.67 1.04 21.38
CA LEU A 232 23.95 1.17 22.82
C LEU A 232 23.42 2.48 23.40
N THR A 233 23.52 3.59 22.67
CA THR A 233 23.12 4.92 23.20
C THR A 233 21.66 5.24 22.91
N LYS A 234 21.20 5.00 21.68
CA LYS A 234 19.82 5.32 21.26
C LYS A 234 18.84 4.17 21.48
N GLY A 235 19.31 3.01 21.98
CA GLY A 235 18.46 1.89 22.39
C GLY A 235 17.90 1.06 21.23
N GLY A 236 18.52 1.13 20.05
CA GLY A 236 18.12 0.33 18.90
C GLY A 236 18.37 -1.16 19.12
N ARG A 237 17.46 -2.00 18.63
CA ARG A 237 17.60 -3.46 18.67
C ARG A 237 18.00 -3.99 17.30
N LEU A 238 19.14 -4.70 17.23
CA LEU A 238 19.52 -5.40 16.00
C LEU A 238 18.49 -6.49 15.69
N VAL A 239 17.89 -6.41 14.50
CA VAL A 239 16.94 -7.40 13.98
C VAL A 239 17.69 -8.48 13.20
N THR A 240 18.46 -8.06 12.21
CA THR A 240 19.30 -8.93 11.37
C THR A 240 20.33 -8.10 10.60
N VAL A 241 21.25 -8.78 9.94
CA VAL A 241 22.22 -8.19 9.00
C VAL A 241 22.05 -8.88 7.67
N SER A 242 22.03 -8.13 6.57
CA SER A 242 21.97 -8.68 5.22
C SER A 242 23.17 -8.25 4.41
N GLY A 243 23.74 -9.15 3.62
CA GLY A 243 24.74 -8.84 2.61
C GLY A 243 24.15 -8.92 1.20
N VAL A 244 24.53 -8.01 0.32
CA VAL A 244 24.09 -7.97 -1.08
C VAL A 244 25.31 -7.82 -1.99
N ASP A 245 25.52 -8.78 -2.89
CA ASP A 245 26.54 -8.70 -3.94
C ASP A 245 26.03 -7.81 -5.10
N LYS A 246 26.81 -6.80 -5.47
CA LYS A 246 26.53 -5.83 -6.54
C LYS A 246 27.68 -5.82 -7.54
N PRO A 247 27.84 -6.86 -8.38
CA PRO A 247 28.86 -6.89 -9.42
C PRO A 247 28.62 -5.88 -10.55
N GLU A 248 27.41 -5.31 -10.65
CA GLU A 248 27.03 -4.34 -11.69
C GLU A 248 27.70 -2.95 -11.59
N SER A 249 28.36 -2.63 -10.47
CA SER A 249 29.15 -1.40 -10.33
C SER A 249 30.52 -1.53 -11.04
N GLU A 250 31.17 -0.40 -11.36
CA GLU A 250 32.42 -0.38 -12.16
C GLU A 250 33.53 -1.28 -11.59
N GLU A 251 33.66 -1.33 -10.25
CA GLU A 251 34.66 -2.16 -9.55
C GLU A 251 34.05 -3.36 -8.78
N GLY A 252 32.73 -3.52 -8.84
CA GLY A 252 31.99 -4.47 -8.02
C GLY A 252 31.96 -4.09 -6.53
N GLU A 253 30.77 -4.18 -5.92
CA GLU A 253 30.57 -3.82 -4.52
C GLU A 253 29.89 -4.96 -3.74
N ILE A 254 30.18 -5.05 -2.45
CA ILE A 254 29.38 -5.82 -1.49
C ILE A 254 28.79 -4.83 -0.48
N GLU A 255 27.46 -4.82 -0.42
CA GLU A 255 26.72 -3.99 0.52
C GLU A 255 26.34 -4.79 1.76
N ILE A 256 26.51 -4.19 2.93
CA ILE A 256 26.07 -4.77 4.21
C ILE A 256 25.08 -3.81 4.84
N LEU A 257 23.90 -4.33 5.20
CA LEU A 257 22.85 -3.60 5.89
C LEU A 257 22.61 -4.20 7.26
N TYR A 258 22.79 -3.40 8.30
CA TYR A 258 22.40 -3.75 9.66
C TYR A 258 21.02 -3.18 9.92
N HIS A 259 20.03 -4.04 10.07
CA HIS A 259 18.64 -3.64 10.30
C HIS A 259 18.39 -3.49 11.80
N ILE A 260 18.09 -2.26 12.23
CA ILE A 260 17.95 -1.85 13.62
C ILE A 260 16.51 -1.35 13.82
N SER A 261 15.79 -1.98 14.74
CA SER A 261 14.42 -1.60 15.10
C SER A 261 14.44 -0.68 16.31
N PHE A 262 13.66 0.40 16.23
CA PHE A 262 13.26 1.25 17.35
C PHE A 262 11.78 0.95 17.62
N ASP A 263 11.56 -0.04 18.48
CA ASP A 263 10.26 -0.70 18.62
C ASP A 263 9.16 0.22 19.17
N ARG A 264 9.52 1.19 20.02
CA ARG A 264 8.56 2.14 20.61
C ARG A 264 8.06 3.15 19.58
N GLU A 265 8.96 3.60 18.71
CA GLU A 265 8.72 4.61 17.69
C GLU A 265 8.23 3.98 16.37
N GLY A 266 8.23 2.65 16.28
CA GLY A 266 7.81 1.91 15.09
C GLY A 266 8.69 2.18 13.87
N LEU A 267 9.98 2.50 14.09
CA LEU A 267 10.93 2.88 13.05
C LEU A 267 11.96 1.78 12.81
N LEU A 268 12.16 1.41 11.55
CA LEU A 268 13.24 0.52 11.12
C LEU A 268 14.36 1.31 10.44
N ALA A 269 15.51 1.40 11.07
CA ALA A 269 16.71 2.02 10.50
C ALA A 269 17.66 0.95 9.93
N SER A 270 18.05 1.09 8.68
CA SER A 270 19.04 0.20 8.05
C SER A 270 20.37 0.93 7.92
N LEU A 271 21.34 0.59 8.75
CA LEU A 271 22.70 1.12 8.66
C LEU A 271 23.43 0.40 7.52
N ARG A 272 23.69 1.14 6.44
CA ARG A 272 24.20 0.64 5.16
C ARG A 272 25.66 1.01 5.00
N THR A 273 26.51 0.03 4.70
CA THR A 273 27.91 0.25 4.33
C THR A 273 28.25 -0.51 3.06
N VAL A 274 29.15 0.03 2.26
CA VAL A 274 29.53 -0.53 0.95
C VAL A 274 31.01 -0.86 1.00
N LEU A 275 31.36 -2.06 0.54
CA LEU A 275 32.73 -2.59 0.55
C LEU A 275 33.17 -2.92 -0.88
N PRO A 276 34.47 -2.75 -1.20
CA PRO A 276 35.01 -3.25 -2.47
C PRO A 276 34.85 -4.77 -2.58
N ARG A 277 34.28 -5.27 -3.68
CA ARG A 277 34.04 -6.71 -3.88
C ARG A 277 35.31 -7.54 -3.96
N ALA A 278 36.40 -6.96 -4.45
CA ALA A 278 37.70 -7.61 -4.56
C ALA A 278 38.35 -7.87 -3.18
N SER A 279 38.09 -7.01 -2.21
CA SER A 279 38.66 -7.07 -0.86
C SER A 279 37.66 -6.58 0.20
N PRO A 280 36.54 -7.31 0.40
CA PRO A 280 35.47 -6.86 1.25
C PRO A 280 35.84 -7.04 2.73
N GLN A 281 36.26 -5.97 3.38
CA GLN A 281 36.68 -5.99 4.78
C GLN A 281 36.01 -4.87 5.59
N VAL A 282 35.57 -5.19 6.81
CA VAL A 282 34.94 -4.24 7.72
C VAL A 282 35.12 -4.63 9.18
N LYS A 283 35.02 -3.69 10.12
CA LYS A 283 35.08 -4.00 11.56
C LYS A 283 33.80 -4.71 12.03
N SER A 284 33.97 -5.81 12.74
CA SER A 284 32.89 -6.62 13.34
C SER A 284 32.16 -5.86 14.45
N ILE A 285 30.82 -5.82 14.40
CA ILE A 285 30.00 -5.35 15.52
C ILE A 285 29.79 -6.46 16.57
N ALA A 286 30.02 -7.73 16.22
CA ALA A 286 29.98 -8.85 17.16
C ALA A 286 30.99 -8.70 18.33
N SER A 287 32.00 -7.83 18.16
CA SER A 287 32.93 -7.43 19.23
C SER A 287 32.24 -6.80 20.46
N PHE A 288 31.07 -6.17 20.30
CA PHE A 288 30.30 -5.59 21.41
C PHE A 288 28.82 -6.03 21.44
N LEU A 289 28.32 -6.62 20.35
CA LEU A 289 26.95 -7.11 20.25
C LEU A 289 26.90 -8.58 19.83
N PRO A 290 26.80 -9.54 20.78
CA PRO A 290 26.80 -10.97 20.48
C PRO A 290 25.72 -11.43 19.49
N ALA A 291 24.61 -10.69 19.37
CA ALA A 291 23.53 -10.99 18.42
C ALA A 291 23.99 -10.98 16.95
N ALA A 292 25.09 -10.29 16.63
CA ALA A 292 25.63 -10.25 15.27
C ALA A 292 26.55 -11.44 14.92
N GLU A 293 26.98 -12.23 15.90
CA GLU A 293 28.06 -13.22 15.74
C GLU A 293 27.75 -14.28 14.67
N PHE A 294 26.58 -14.92 14.75
CA PHE A 294 26.19 -15.92 13.75
C PHE A 294 25.97 -15.30 12.36
N ILE A 295 25.42 -14.08 12.31
CA ILE A 295 25.06 -13.42 11.05
C ILE A 295 26.31 -12.94 10.31
N GLU A 296 27.28 -12.35 11.01
CA GLU A 296 28.57 -11.96 10.42
C GLU A 296 29.35 -13.19 9.94
N ARG A 297 29.29 -14.33 10.65
CA ARG A 297 29.88 -15.60 10.19
C ARG A 297 29.21 -16.13 8.93
N GLU A 298 27.89 -16.10 8.86
CA GLU A 298 27.13 -16.47 7.66
C GLU A 298 27.53 -15.59 6.46
N ILE A 299 27.53 -14.26 6.62
CA ILE A 299 27.90 -13.33 5.56
C ILE A 299 29.36 -13.54 5.13
N ARG A 300 30.27 -13.74 6.08
CA ARG A 300 31.66 -14.06 5.78
C ARG A 300 31.76 -15.29 4.89
N GLU A 301 31.02 -16.32 5.23
CA GLU A 301 31.16 -17.61 4.59
C GLU A 301 30.50 -17.69 3.21
N LEU A 302 29.37 -17.01 3.05
CA LEU A 302 28.56 -17.04 1.84
C LEU A 302 28.90 -15.93 0.84
N LEU A 303 29.41 -14.79 1.30
CA LEU A 303 29.76 -13.63 0.47
C LEU A 303 31.26 -13.29 0.49
N GLY A 304 32.04 -13.85 1.42
CA GLY A 304 33.48 -13.66 1.51
C GLY A 304 33.91 -12.37 2.21
N VAL A 305 33.03 -11.76 3.01
CA VAL A 305 33.35 -10.55 3.78
C VAL A 305 34.23 -10.89 4.99
N GLU A 306 35.34 -10.18 5.15
CA GLU A 306 36.18 -10.30 6.33
C GLU A 306 35.75 -9.31 7.42
N PHE A 307 35.27 -9.86 8.55
CA PHE A 307 34.88 -9.09 9.73
C PHE A 307 36.05 -8.99 10.73
N LEU A 308 36.76 -7.87 10.71
CA LEU A 308 37.93 -7.60 11.55
C LEU A 308 37.52 -7.48 13.02
N GLY A 309 38.21 -8.22 13.91
CA GLY A 309 37.94 -8.21 15.35
C GLY A 309 36.74 -9.07 15.79
N HIS A 310 36.24 -9.94 14.92
CA HIS A 310 35.17 -10.88 15.24
C HIS A 310 35.61 -11.91 16.32
N PRO A 311 34.82 -12.17 17.39
CA PRO A 311 35.26 -13.00 18.51
C PRO A 311 35.39 -14.49 18.18
N ARG A 312 34.57 -15.01 17.24
CA ARG A 312 34.58 -16.41 16.81
C ARG A 312 34.55 -16.55 15.28
N PRO A 313 35.67 -16.30 14.59
CA PRO A 313 35.76 -16.25 13.12
C PRO A 313 35.64 -17.63 12.43
N GLU A 314 35.03 -18.60 13.08
CA GLU A 314 34.98 -20.00 12.64
C GLU A 314 33.87 -20.22 11.61
N ARG A 315 34.05 -21.26 10.79
CA ARG A 315 33.07 -21.71 9.81
C ARG A 315 31.71 -22.02 10.47
N LEU A 316 30.60 -21.74 9.79
CA LEU A 316 29.25 -21.92 10.31
C LEU A 316 28.36 -22.83 9.44
N LEU A 317 28.38 -22.67 8.11
CA LEU A 317 27.37 -23.23 7.19
C LEU A 317 27.91 -24.22 6.15
N LYS A 318 29.02 -23.94 5.48
CA LYS A 318 29.56 -24.78 4.40
C LYS A 318 30.08 -26.09 4.98
N ALA A 319 29.80 -27.18 4.28
CA ALA A 319 30.34 -28.49 4.60
C ALA A 319 31.88 -28.48 4.51
N GLU A 320 32.55 -29.29 5.33
CA GLU A 320 34.02 -29.35 5.45
C GLU A 320 34.75 -29.56 4.11
N ASP A 321 34.10 -30.22 3.15
CA ASP A 321 34.64 -30.52 1.82
C ASP A 321 34.57 -29.35 0.83
N ILE A 322 33.81 -28.30 1.14
CA ILE A 322 33.71 -27.10 0.31
C ILE A 322 34.90 -26.16 0.64
N PRO A 323 35.69 -25.70 -0.35
CA PRO A 323 36.77 -24.74 -0.13
C PRO A 323 36.31 -23.41 0.47
N ASP A 324 37.20 -22.70 1.17
CA ASP A 324 36.87 -21.44 1.83
C ASP A 324 36.57 -20.32 0.82
N GLU A 325 37.21 -20.35 -0.34
CA GLU A 325 37.13 -19.35 -1.40
C GLU A 325 35.84 -19.44 -2.24
N VAL A 326 35.00 -20.45 -1.99
CA VAL A 326 33.70 -20.59 -2.65
C VAL A 326 32.64 -19.81 -1.89
N TYR A 327 31.99 -18.86 -2.57
CA TYR A 327 31.01 -17.93 -1.99
C TYR A 327 29.64 -18.06 -2.71
N PRO A 328 28.76 -18.97 -2.25
CA PRO A 328 27.53 -19.32 -2.98
C PRO A 328 26.53 -18.18 -3.20
N LEU A 329 26.58 -17.10 -2.40
CA LEU A 329 25.66 -15.97 -2.54
C LEU A 329 26.22 -14.85 -3.43
N ARG A 330 27.41 -15.00 -4.00
CA ARG A 330 27.88 -14.08 -5.05
C ARG A 330 27.14 -14.36 -6.35
N LYS A 331 26.79 -13.32 -7.10
CA LYS A 331 25.97 -13.44 -8.31
C LYS A 331 26.69 -14.14 -9.47
N ASP A 332 28.02 -14.20 -9.46
CA ASP A 332 28.85 -14.91 -10.45
C ASP A 332 29.08 -16.39 -10.12
N PHE A 333 28.63 -16.85 -8.95
CA PHE A 333 28.77 -18.23 -8.50
C PHE A 333 28.00 -19.21 -9.40
N LYS A 334 28.65 -20.30 -9.80
CA LYS A 334 28.03 -21.39 -10.56
C LYS A 334 27.77 -22.60 -9.68
N PRO A 335 26.55 -23.19 -9.66
CA PRO A 335 26.23 -24.34 -8.82
C PRO A 335 27.14 -25.56 -8.99
N GLU A 336 27.77 -25.72 -10.14
CA GLU A 336 28.74 -26.79 -10.41
C GLU A 336 30.00 -26.69 -9.54
N GLU A 337 30.33 -25.50 -9.05
CA GLU A 337 31.44 -25.26 -8.11
C GLU A 337 31.15 -25.84 -6.73
N LEU A 338 29.88 -26.08 -6.40
CA LEU A 338 29.44 -26.76 -5.18
C LEU A 338 29.49 -28.29 -5.29
N ALA A 339 30.08 -28.89 -6.34
CA ALA A 339 30.06 -30.33 -6.60
C ALA A 339 30.45 -31.18 -5.38
N LEU A 340 29.46 -31.49 -4.55
CA LEU A 340 29.58 -32.31 -3.37
C LEU A 340 29.98 -33.70 -3.85
N LYS A 341 31.13 -34.20 -3.38
CA LYS A 341 31.41 -35.62 -3.54
C LYS A 341 30.30 -36.36 -2.80
N PRO A 342 29.59 -37.31 -3.43
CA PRO A 342 28.54 -38.05 -2.75
C PRO A 342 29.13 -38.67 -1.49
N LYS A 343 28.57 -38.32 -0.31
CA LYS A 343 29.00 -38.93 0.96
C LYS A 343 28.85 -40.45 0.82
N PRO A 344 29.87 -41.25 1.15
CA PRO A 344 29.72 -42.70 1.13
C PRO A 344 28.54 -43.09 2.03
N LYS A 345 27.68 -44.02 1.56
CA LYS A 345 26.58 -44.52 2.38
C LYS A 345 27.17 -45.01 3.71
N PRO A 346 26.59 -44.65 4.86
CA PRO A 346 27.05 -45.20 6.13
C PRO A 346 27.03 -46.73 6.04
N GLU A 347 28.14 -47.37 6.40
CA GLU A 347 28.18 -48.83 6.47
C GLU A 347 27.04 -49.28 7.40
N PRO A 348 26.27 -50.32 7.03
CA PRO A 348 25.22 -50.81 7.91
C PRO A 348 25.87 -51.20 9.24
N GLU A 349 25.46 -50.53 10.33
CA GLU A 349 25.94 -50.84 11.67
C GLU A 349 25.81 -52.35 11.88
N ARG A 350 26.95 -53.03 12.05
CA ARG A 350 26.92 -54.43 12.47
C ARG A 350 26.21 -54.44 13.81
N ARG A 351 24.99 -54.97 13.83
CA ARG A 351 24.24 -55.22 15.06
C ARG A 351 25.20 -55.93 16.02
N ARG A 352 25.56 -55.24 17.11
CA ARG A 352 26.35 -55.84 18.18
C ARG A 352 25.55 -57.05 18.67
N SER A 353 26.17 -58.23 18.54
CA SER A 353 25.59 -59.54 18.86
C SER A 353 25.40 -59.70 20.36
#